data_AF-F0RPT2-F1
#
_entry.id   AF-F0RPT2-F1
#
_cell.length_a   1.000
_cell.length_b   1.000
_cell.length_c   1.000
_cell.angle_alpha   90.00
_cell.angle_beta   90.00
_cell.angle_gamma   90.00
#
_symmetry.space_group_name_H-M   'P 1'
#
loop_
_entity.id
_entity.type
_entity.pdbx_description
1 polymer ?
#
loop_
_entity_poly.entity_id
_entity_poly.type
_entity_poly.pdbx_seq_one_letter_code
_entity_poly.pdbx_strand_id
1 'polypeptide(L)'
;MGEAKRRKQLGLMPQAHAFEVIAQPQDTGWQLEWLRAPQGELARTLEEGLQESLPTPAAWPADYRTRWVAAGRPTDYLNSADDVEAIRVPERLRLSGELLTGFDPRSLKDRGDEAASRFFLLGSEGQTALHLREQQVAFGNGAWEPLPAAEMGERAMRFLMQHPIARERGELQASYQVTHHREGLVTVDPEPPAELLGALEELAQTLHGRDEAGWAAGHRQMIERTEWADEQGRDLPQGVPAARRLNFELRERAPLNTPLTTPVGEWGDLVILVGQGSTEFSPDGSTWYSYVDPSAEPTESELSEFFNQILDLGTTEVTVMADGRVSWDESEVAAEHADLLRQDLLRQTGAGDPARWAEFARAALVDAYEDTAPFLADIPAADFPVPQGLRLDVPLDAIEDAEHPNELLFESQVSFDGETWTDIYLDELPAELLALRPQN
;
A
#
# COMPACT_ATOMS: atom_id res chain seq x y z
N MET A 1 45.43 -18.37 23.88
CA MET A 1 45.88 -17.12 23.22
C MET A 1 44.62 -16.36 22.81
N GLY A 2 44.33 -15.21 23.41
CA GLY A 2 43.02 -14.55 23.26
C GLY A 2 42.74 -14.08 21.83
N GLU A 3 41.48 -14.14 21.42
CA GLU A 3 41.01 -13.81 20.07
C GLU A 3 41.42 -12.40 19.63
N ALA A 4 41.38 -11.42 20.54
CA ALA A 4 41.88 -10.06 20.31
C ALA A 4 43.38 -10.00 19.94
N LYS A 5 44.24 -10.86 20.53
CA LYS A 5 45.66 -10.95 20.16
C LYS A 5 45.85 -11.58 18.78
N ARG A 6 44.98 -12.53 18.41
CA ARG A 6 45.00 -13.20 17.10
C ARG A 6 44.52 -12.26 15.98
N ARG A 7 43.43 -11.50 16.20
CA ARG A 7 42.94 -10.45 15.28
C ARG A 7 43.95 -9.32 15.09
N LYS A 8 44.62 -8.88 16.18
CA LYS A 8 45.70 -7.88 16.11
C LYS A 8 46.91 -8.34 15.29
N GLN A 9 47.28 -9.62 15.33
CA GLN A 9 48.36 -10.16 14.50
C GLN A 9 47.98 -10.33 13.02
N LEU A 10 46.67 -10.45 12.72
CA LEU A 10 46.14 -10.59 11.37
C LEU A 10 45.74 -9.25 10.72
N GLY A 11 45.93 -8.12 11.41
CA GLY A 11 45.50 -6.80 10.91
C GLY A 11 43.98 -6.58 10.93
N LEU A 12 43.22 -7.44 11.60
CA LEU A 12 41.75 -7.45 11.66
C LEU A 12 41.18 -6.62 12.82
N MET A 13 41.90 -5.59 13.27
CA MET A 13 41.38 -4.66 14.28
C MET A 13 40.60 -3.57 13.57
N PRO A 14 39.40 -3.18 14.08
CA PRO A 14 38.66 -2.08 13.50
C PRO A 14 39.54 -0.83 13.49
N GLN A 15 39.63 -0.15 12.34
CA GLN A 15 40.31 1.13 12.25
C GLN A 15 39.29 2.25 12.42
N ALA A 16 39.56 3.17 13.34
CA ALA A 16 38.68 4.29 13.63
C ALA A 16 39.18 5.56 12.93
N HIS A 17 38.33 6.16 12.12
CA HIS A 17 38.57 7.41 11.41
C HIS A 17 37.67 8.49 11.98
N ALA A 18 38.22 9.34 12.84
CA ALA A 18 37.48 10.43 13.45
C ALA A 18 37.11 11.50 12.42
N PHE A 19 35.89 12.01 12.52
CA PHE A 19 35.36 13.07 11.67
C PHE A 19 34.59 14.12 12.47
N GLU A 20 34.41 15.27 11.83
CA GLU A 20 33.62 16.37 12.34
C GLU A 20 33.06 17.19 11.17
N VAL A 21 31.75 17.46 11.21
CA VAL A 21 31.03 18.10 10.11
C VAL A 21 29.93 18.99 10.64
N ILE A 22 29.65 20.08 9.92
CA ILE A 22 28.48 20.92 10.12
C ILE A 22 27.52 20.63 8.96
N ALA A 23 26.32 20.18 9.28
CA ALA A 23 25.23 19.95 8.35
C ALA A 23 24.24 21.10 8.40
N GLN A 24 23.83 21.58 7.23
CA GLN A 24 22.78 22.59 7.04
C GLN A 24 21.71 22.04 6.08
N PRO A 25 20.42 22.18 6.40
CA PRO A 25 19.36 21.72 5.52
C PRO A 25 19.33 22.57 4.24
N GLN A 26 19.22 21.92 3.09
CA GLN A 26 18.93 22.50 1.77
C GLN A 26 17.75 21.75 1.15
N ASP A 27 17.17 22.29 0.07
CA ASP A 27 15.96 21.74 -0.57
C ASP A 27 16.09 20.26 -0.96
N THR A 28 17.28 19.81 -1.39
CA THR A 28 17.50 18.44 -1.91
C THR A 28 18.32 17.55 -0.97
N GLY A 29 18.68 18.00 0.23
CA GLY A 29 19.54 17.23 1.13
C GLY A 29 20.32 18.09 2.13
N TRP A 30 21.20 17.45 2.90
CA TRP A 30 22.09 18.16 3.81
C TRP A 30 23.32 18.68 3.08
N GLN A 31 23.58 19.98 3.19
CA GLN A 31 24.87 20.54 2.84
C GLN A 31 25.86 20.27 3.98
N LEU A 32 26.92 19.53 3.67
CA LEU A 32 27.95 19.13 4.63
C LEU A 32 29.21 19.99 4.50
N GLU A 33 29.54 20.74 5.56
CA GLU A 33 30.78 21.48 5.73
C GLU A 33 31.74 20.67 6.62
N TRP A 34 32.74 20.06 6.01
CA TRP A 34 33.71 19.21 6.70
C TRP A 34 34.76 20.04 7.46
N LEU A 35 34.76 19.91 8.78
CA LEU A 35 35.84 20.42 9.64
C LEU A 35 36.99 19.41 9.73
N ARG A 36 36.63 18.12 9.70
CA ARG A 36 37.55 16.99 9.68
C ARG A 36 36.89 15.81 8.98
N ALA A 37 37.55 15.25 7.98
CA ALA A 37 37.08 14.05 7.29
C ALA A 37 38.24 13.08 7.03
N PRO A 38 37.97 11.76 6.93
CA PRO A 38 38.90 10.85 6.26
C PRO A 38 39.08 11.25 4.79
N GLN A 39 40.05 10.65 4.11
CA GLN A 39 40.40 11.00 2.72
C GLN A 39 40.02 9.87 1.76
N GLY A 40 39.81 10.20 0.48
CA GLY A 40 39.51 9.25 -0.57
C GLY A 40 38.15 8.57 -0.41
N GLU A 41 38.07 7.27 -0.71
CA GLU A 41 36.83 6.48 -0.66
C GLU A 41 36.13 6.53 0.70
N LEU A 42 36.89 6.59 1.79
CA LEU A 42 36.32 6.67 3.14
C LEU A 42 35.56 7.98 3.39
N ALA A 43 35.92 9.07 2.70
CA ALA A 43 35.17 10.33 2.78
C ALA A 43 33.79 10.17 2.15
N ARG A 44 33.74 9.52 0.98
CA ARG A 44 32.50 9.24 0.25
C ARG A 44 31.58 8.29 1.03
N THR A 45 32.12 7.18 1.55
CA THR A 45 31.34 6.26 2.40
C THR A 45 30.80 6.95 3.66
N LEU A 46 31.58 7.86 4.25
CA LEU A 46 31.12 8.63 5.41
C LEU A 46 30.02 9.62 5.02
N GLU A 47 30.14 10.29 3.88
CA GLU A 47 29.11 11.20 3.36
C GLU A 47 27.79 10.47 3.09
N GLU A 48 27.84 9.36 2.34
CA GLU A 48 26.69 8.49 2.05
C GLU A 48 26.06 8.00 3.37
N GLY A 49 26.86 7.47 4.29
CA GLY A 49 26.37 6.99 5.58
C GLY A 49 25.79 8.07 6.48
N LEU A 50 26.30 9.30 6.42
CA LEU A 50 25.69 10.42 7.14
C LEU A 50 24.36 10.82 6.53
N GLN A 51 24.27 10.90 5.19
CA GLN A 51 23.01 11.21 4.50
C GLN A 51 21.93 10.18 4.80
N GLU A 52 22.27 8.89 4.88
CA GLU A 52 21.34 7.82 5.27
C GLU A 52 20.96 7.86 6.76
N SER A 53 21.88 8.27 7.64
CA SER A 53 21.65 8.27 9.09
C SER A 53 20.87 9.47 9.63
N LEU A 54 20.85 10.57 8.88
CA LEU A 54 20.20 11.81 9.28
C LEU A 54 18.75 11.85 8.76
N PRO A 55 17.82 12.46 9.51
CA PRO A 55 16.49 12.74 8.96
C PRO A 55 16.63 13.61 7.71
N THR A 56 15.73 13.48 6.74
CA THR A 56 15.71 14.38 5.58
C THR A 56 15.56 15.84 6.02
N PRO A 57 16.03 16.84 5.25
CA PRO A 57 15.84 18.25 5.59
C PRO A 57 14.37 18.61 5.88
N ALA A 58 13.43 18.01 5.14
CA ALA A 58 11.99 18.16 5.36
C ALA A 58 11.52 17.49 6.67
N ALA A 59 12.13 16.38 7.07
CA ALA A 59 11.83 15.69 8.34
C ALA A 59 12.49 16.35 9.57
N TRP A 60 13.54 17.15 9.37
CA TRP A 60 14.33 17.72 10.47
C TRP A 60 13.53 18.55 11.48
N PRO A 61 12.60 19.44 11.06
CA PRO A 61 11.73 20.16 12.00
C PRO A 61 10.97 19.24 12.96
N ALA A 62 10.31 18.20 12.43
CA ALA A 62 9.52 17.27 13.22
C ALA A 62 10.42 16.44 14.16
N ASP A 63 11.57 15.94 13.67
CA ASP A 63 12.53 15.19 14.51
C ASP A 63 13.07 16.04 15.66
N TYR A 64 13.53 17.26 15.36
CA TYR A 64 14.05 18.16 16.39
C TYR A 64 12.99 18.48 17.46
N ARG A 65 11.78 18.89 17.03
CA ARG A 65 10.70 19.27 17.95
C ARG A 65 10.26 18.08 18.79
N THR A 66 10.21 16.89 18.22
CA THR A 66 9.95 15.65 18.97
C THR A 66 10.96 15.44 20.08
N ARG A 67 12.26 15.51 19.78
CA ARG A 67 13.32 15.35 20.78
C ARG A 67 13.28 16.46 21.83
N TRP A 68 12.94 17.68 21.43
CA TRP A 68 12.77 18.82 22.32
C TRP A 68 11.62 18.62 23.32
N VAL A 69 10.47 18.19 22.84
CA VAL A 69 9.27 17.90 23.64
C VAL A 69 9.53 16.71 24.55
N ALA A 70 10.06 15.60 24.02
CA ALA A 70 10.37 14.40 24.77
C ALA A 70 11.39 14.64 25.90
N ALA A 71 12.27 15.62 25.73
CA ALA A 71 13.20 16.08 26.77
C ALA A 71 12.55 16.91 27.89
N GLY A 72 11.23 17.13 27.86
CA GLY A 72 10.50 17.88 28.88
C GLY A 72 10.80 19.38 28.88
N ARG A 73 11.23 19.93 27.74
CA ARG A 73 11.60 21.35 27.62
C ARG A 73 10.43 22.33 27.46
N PRO A 74 9.27 21.97 26.88
CA PRO A 74 8.11 22.87 26.86
C PRO A 74 7.68 23.27 28.27
N THR A 75 7.39 24.56 28.47
CA THR A 75 6.83 25.08 29.74
C THR A 75 5.33 24.82 29.85
N ASP A 76 4.66 24.77 28.70
CA ASP A 76 3.23 24.66 28.56
C ASP A 76 2.83 23.39 27.80
N TYR A 77 1.56 23.06 27.90
CA TYR A 77 1.00 21.88 27.25
C TYR A 77 0.67 22.17 25.78
N LEU A 78 1.27 21.40 24.88
CA LEU A 78 1.05 21.52 23.44
C LEU A 78 -0.28 20.87 23.05
N ASN A 79 -1.23 21.66 22.56
CA ASN A 79 -2.59 21.22 22.20
C ASN A 79 -2.84 21.22 20.69
N SER A 80 -2.04 21.98 19.92
CA SER A 80 -2.25 22.20 18.50
C SER A 80 -0.94 22.13 17.71
N ALA A 81 -1.05 22.04 16.38
CA ALA A 81 0.09 22.12 15.48
C ALA A 81 0.82 23.47 15.63
N ASP A 82 0.07 24.58 15.77
CA ASP A 82 0.64 25.92 15.95
C ASP A 82 1.54 26.01 17.20
N ASP A 83 1.16 25.34 18.29
CA ASP A 83 1.98 25.30 19.51
C ASP A 83 3.34 24.62 19.26
N VAL A 84 3.35 23.57 18.45
CA VAL A 84 4.56 22.84 18.05
C VAL A 84 5.38 23.66 17.05
N GLU A 85 4.73 24.29 16.08
CA GLU A 85 5.38 25.13 15.07
C GLU A 85 6.09 26.35 15.68
N ALA A 86 5.56 26.89 16.78
CA ALA A 86 6.21 27.95 17.55
C ALA A 86 7.56 27.53 18.16
N ILE A 87 7.84 26.23 18.29
CA ILE A 87 9.15 25.73 18.70
C ILE A 87 10.13 25.95 17.54
N ARG A 88 11.07 26.89 17.75
CA ARG A 88 12.08 27.22 16.76
C ARG A 88 12.98 26.02 16.47
N VAL A 89 13.20 25.75 15.19
CA VAL A 89 14.10 24.69 14.71
C VAL A 89 15.47 25.28 14.40
N PRO A 90 16.57 24.64 14.83
CA PRO A 90 17.93 25.10 14.53
C PRO A 90 18.30 24.82 13.07
N GLU A 91 18.97 25.80 12.45
CA GLU A 91 19.39 25.76 11.05
C GLU A 91 20.71 25.00 10.85
N ARG A 92 21.42 24.66 11.93
CA ARG A 92 22.76 24.05 11.88
C ARG A 92 22.87 22.90 12.86
N LEU A 93 23.38 21.77 12.37
CA LEU A 93 23.66 20.56 13.13
C LEU A 93 25.15 20.25 13.02
N ARG A 94 25.87 20.15 14.13
CA ARG A 94 27.27 19.72 14.17
C ARG A 94 27.34 18.29 14.66
N LEU A 95 28.01 17.45 13.89
CA LEU A 95 28.16 16.03 14.15
C LEU A 95 29.64 15.71 14.32
N SER A 96 29.97 14.94 15.34
CA SER A 96 31.32 14.39 15.50
C SER A 96 31.26 12.93 15.91
N GLY A 97 32.21 12.15 15.42
CA GLY A 97 32.15 10.71 15.56
C GLY A 97 33.34 10.00 14.92
N GLU A 98 33.15 8.71 14.69
CA GLU A 98 34.15 7.81 14.12
C GLU A 98 33.52 6.93 13.04
N LEU A 99 34.18 6.83 11.87
CA LEU A 99 33.92 5.78 10.89
C LEU A 99 34.84 4.59 11.21
N LEU A 100 34.26 3.43 11.47
CA LEU A 100 34.96 2.20 11.77
C LEU A 100 35.04 1.33 10.52
N THR A 101 36.23 0.92 10.10
CA THR A 101 36.44 -0.02 8.99
C THR A 101 36.97 -1.36 9.49
N GLY A 102 36.64 -2.45 8.79
CA GLY A 102 36.93 -3.81 9.28
C GLY A 102 36.14 -4.14 10.56
N PHE A 103 34.98 -3.51 10.71
CA PHE A 103 34.05 -3.73 11.80
C PHE A 103 33.40 -5.10 11.65
N ASP A 104 33.18 -5.79 12.77
CA ASP A 104 32.50 -7.09 12.79
C ASP A 104 31.12 -6.89 13.39
N PRO A 105 30.04 -6.91 12.59
CA PRO A 105 28.68 -6.73 13.07
C PRO A 105 28.30 -7.69 14.20
N ARG A 106 28.89 -8.89 14.23
CA ARG A 106 28.61 -9.88 15.29
C ARG A 106 29.08 -9.40 16.66
N SER A 107 30.06 -8.49 16.71
CA SER A 107 30.52 -7.87 17.95
C SER A 107 29.48 -6.96 18.61
N LEU A 108 28.41 -6.61 17.90
CA LEU A 108 27.26 -5.90 18.46
C LEU A 108 26.27 -6.83 19.15
N LYS A 109 26.20 -8.12 18.79
CA LYS A 109 25.25 -9.08 19.38
C LYS A 109 25.50 -9.33 20.87
N ASP A 110 26.75 -9.20 21.31
CA ASP A 110 27.14 -9.33 22.72
C ASP A 110 26.95 -8.02 23.50
N ARG A 111 26.58 -6.93 22.82
CA ARG A 111 26.27 -5.65 23.45
C ARG A 111 24.75 -5.57 23.63
N GLY A 112 24.30 -4.99 24.74
CA GLY A 112 22.87 -4.71 24.90
C GLY A 112 22.37 -3.76 23.80
N ASP A 113 21.07 -3.80 23.52
CA ASP A 113 20.44 -3.08 22.40
C ASP A 113 20.80 -1.59 22.35
N GLU A 114 20.89 -0.93 23.52
CA GLU A 114 21.27 0.49 23.67
C GLU A 114 22.72 0.79 23.25
N ALA A 115 23.62 -0.18 23.38
CA ALA A 115 25.01 -0.01 22.95
C ALA A 115 25.19 -0.38 21.47
N ALA A 116 24.29 -1.19 20.91
CA ALA A 116 24.28 -1.56 19.50
C ALA A 116 23.64 -0.46 18.62
N SER A 117 22.57 0.19 19.10
CA SER A 117 21.84 1.27 18.42
C SER A 117 22.70 2.50 18.07
N ARG A 118 23.85 2.67 18.73
CA ARG A 118 24.80 3.77 18.48
C ARG A 118 25.65 3.57 17.22
N PHE A 119 25.59 2.40 16.61
CA PHE A 119 26.36 2.05 15.42
C PHE A 119 25.43 1.89 14.22
N PHE A 120 25.66 2.69 13.18
CA PHE A 120 25.00 2.55 11.88
C PHE A 120 25.89 1.72 10.98
N LEU A 121 25.45 0.51 10.62
CA LEU A 121 26.21 -0.37 9.74
C LEU A 121 26.03 0.10 8.29
N LEU A 122 27.15 0.25 7.58
CA LEU A 122 27.18 0.74 6.20
C LEU A 122 27.58 -0.38 5.23
N GLY A 123 26.91 -0.42 4.08
CA GLY A 123 27.09 -1.40 3.02
C GLY A 123 26.49 -2.78 3.32
N SER A 124 26.32 -3.59 2.28
CA SER A 124 25.61 -4.89 2.34
C SER A 124 26.25 -5.92 3.26
N GLU A 125 27.57 -5.86 3.48
CA GLU A 125 28.29 -6.77 4.38
C GLU A 125 28.49 -6.22 5.79
N GLY A 126 28.11 -4.96 6.06
CA GLY A 126 28.23 -4.31 7.38
C GLY A 126 29.65 -4.18 7.93
N GLN A 127 30.69 -4.31 7.08
CA GLN A 127 32.09 -4.25 7.50
C GLN A 127 32.56 -2.82 7.84
N THR A 128 31.73 -1.82 7.58
CA THR A 128 31.95 -0.44 7.97
C THR A 128 30.83 0.00 8.91
N ALA A 129 31.15 0.75 9.95
CA ALA A 129 30.16 1.26 10.89
C ALA A 129 30.40 2.74 11.21
N LEU A 130 29.36 3.54 11.15
CA LEU A 130 29.35 4.93 11.60
C LEU A 130 28.93 4.98 13.06
N HIS A 131 29.73 5.62 13.91
CA HIS A 131 29.44 5.85 15.32
C HIS A 131 29.40 7.35 15.60
N LEU A 132 28.21 7.89 15.83
CA LEU A 132 28.01 9.28 16.21
C LEU A 132 28.25 9.45 17.71
N ARG A 133 29.23 10.29 18.07
CA ARG A 133 29.59 10.53 19.47
C ARG A 133 28.89 11.73 20.06
N GLU A 134 28.80 12.81 19.31
CA GLU A 134 28.21 14.06 19.77
C GLU A 134 27.43 14.72 18.64
N GLN A 135 26.26 15.23 18.99
CA GLN A 135 25.39 16.00 18.11
C GLN A 135 25.05 17.31 18.81
N GLN A 136 25.30 18.42 18.15
CA GLN A 136 25.05 19.76 18.67
C GLN A 136 24.23 20.56 17.66
N VAL A 137 23.41 21.49 18.14
CA VAL A 137 22.61 22.39 17.31
C VAL A 137 22.94 23.84 17.60
N ALA A 138 22.76 24.70 16.61
CA ALA A 138 22.91 26.14 16.76
C ALA A 138 21.85 26.90 15.96
N PHE A 139 21.41 28.03 16.52
CA PHE A 139 20.52 28.98 15.84
C PHE A 139 21.37 30.08 15.19
N GLY A 140 21.48 30.07 13.86
CA GLY A 140 22.36 30.98 13.12
C GLY A 140 23.83 30.91 13.57
N ASN A 141 24.37 32.05 14.02
CA ASN A 141 25.73 32.15 14.58
C ASN A 141 25.77 32.07 16.11
N GLY A 142 24.73 31.51 16.73
CA GLY A 142 24.62 31.32 18.18
C GLY A 142 25.60 30.29 18.75
N ALA A 143 25.50 30.07 20.05
CA ALA A 143 26.25 29.02 20.73
C ALA A 143 25.78 27.62 20.28
N TRP A 144 26.72 26.68 20.27
CA TRP A 144 26.40 25.26 20.09
C TRP A 144 25.84 24.69 21.38
N GLU A 145 24.68 24.06 21.28
CA GLU A 145 24.01 23.37 22.39
C GLU A 145 23.89 21.88 22.07
N PRO A 146 23.96 20.99 23.08
CA PRO A 146 23.75 19.57 22.85
C PRO A 146 22.34 19.31 22.30
N LEU A 147 22.26 18.56 21.22
CA LEU A 147 20.99 18.09 20.68
C LEU A 147 20.35 17.14 21.72
N PRO A 148 19.06 17.31 22.07
CA PRO A 148 18.40 16.34 22.94
C PRO A 148 18.50 14.93 22.35
N ALA A 149 18.67 13.93 23.22
CA ALA A 149 18.95 12.56 22.79
C ALA A 149 17.86 12.02 21.85
N ALA A 150 18.28 11.28 20.82
CA ALA A 150 17.37 10.62 19.88
C ALA A 150 16.60 9.48 20.54
N GLU A 151 17.26 8.75 21.46
CA GLU A 151 16.65 7.63 22.17
C GLU A 151 15.64 8.13 23.20
N MET A 152 14.36 7.92 22.89
CA MET A 152 13.27 8.19 23.80
C MET A 152 13.09 7.00 24.75
N GLY A 153 13.77 7.04 25.89
CA GLY A 153 13.47 6.13 26.98
C GLY A 153 12.00 6.22 27.42
N GLU A 154 11.50 5.22 28.14
CA GLU A 154 10.08 5.10 28.50
C GLU A 154 9.51 6.38 29.15
N ARG A 155 10.30 7.07 29.97
CA ARG A 155 9.91 8.35 30.59
C ARG A 155 9.72 9.47 29.57
N ALA A 156 10.62 9.59 28.60
CA ALA A 156 10.56 10.61 27.56
C ALA A 156 9.36 10.35 26.63
N MET A 157 9.15 9.09 26.25
CA MET A 157 7.97 8.66 25.49
C MET A 157 6.67 8.97 26.24
N ARG A 158 6.60 8.62 27.54
CA ARG A 158 5.42 8.90 28.36
C ARG A 158 5.13 10.40 28.48
N PHE A 159 6.17 11.24 28.54
CA PHE A 159 6.00 12.69 28.56
C PHE A 159 5.47 13.20 27.22
N LEU A 160 6.10 12.79 26.11
CA LEU A 160 5.65 13.12 24.76
C LEU A 160 4.17 12.74 24.54
N MET A 161 3.79 11.52 24.89
CA MET A 161 2.44 10.98 24.68
C MET A 161 1.36 11.58 25.60
N GLN A 162 1.73 12.41 26.58
CA GLN A 162 0.74 13.19 27.34
C GLN A 162 0.11 14.22 26.41
N HIS A 163 0.91 14.93 25.61
CA HIS A 163 0.43 16.00 24.74
C HIS A 163 -0.57 15.49 23.68
N PRO A 164 -1.75 16.12 23.53
CA PRO A 164 -2.76 15.75 22.54
C PRO A 164 -2.21 15.68 21.12
N ILE A 165 -1.38 16.66 20.77
CA ILE A 165 -0.73 16.80 19.46
C ILE A 165 0.16 15.60 19.09
N ALA A 166 0.59 14.79 20.06
CA ALA A 166 1.38 13.57 19.81
C ALA A 166 0.59 12.47 19.06
N ARG A 167 -0.75 12.57 19.01
CA ARG A 167 -1.63 11.64 18.28
C ARG A 167 -1.99 12.13 16.88
N GLU A 168 -1.70 13.40 16.55
CA GLU A 168 -1.98 13.93 15.22
C GLU A 168 -1.06 13.27 14.20
N ARG A 169 -1.65 12.69 13.14
CA ARG A 169 -0.92 11.91 12.12
C ARG A 169 -0.62 12.71 10.85
N GLY A 170 -0.98 13.99 10.83
CA GLY A 170 -1.00 14.81 9.62
C GLY A 170 -2.26 14.56 8.78
N GLU A 171 -2.53 15.49 7.86
CA GLU A 171 -3.69 15.41 6.97
C GLU A 171 -3.58 14.22 6.01
N LEU A 172 -4.67 13.46 5.84
CA LEU A 172 -4.72 12.33 4.91
C LEU A 172 -4.94 12.85 3.49
N GLN A 173 -4.01 12.52 2.59
CA GLN A 173 -4.09 12.89 1.19
C GLN A 173 -4.63 11.74 0.33
N ALA A 174 -4.21 10.50 0.61
CA ALA A 174 -4.67 9.31 -0.10
C ALA A 174 -4.52 8.05 0.78
N SER A 175 -5.26 7.00 0.44
CA SER A 175 -5.14 5.68 1.04
C SER A 175 -5.09 4.63 -0.06
N TYR A 176 -4.20 3.66 0.08
CA TYR A 176 -4.00 2.58 -0.88
C TYR A 176 -4.02 1.24 -0.16
N GLN A 177 -4.91 0.35 -0.55
CA GLN A 177 -4.88 -1.04 -0.14
C GLN A 177 -3.89 -1.80 -1.01
N VAL A 178 -2.92 -2.46 -0.38
CA VAL A 178 -1.94 -3.29 -1.08
C VAL A 178 -2.15 -4.74 -0.72
N THR A 179 -2.42 -5.56 -1.74
CA THR A 179 -2.49 -7.01 -1.62
C THR A 179 -1.24 -7.61 -2.24
N HIS A 180 -0.48 -8.35 -1.44
CA HIS A 180 0.70 -9.07 -1.87
C HIS A 180 0.36 -10.57 -1.83
N HIS A 181 0.49 -11.25 -2.95
CA HIS A 181 0.36 -12.69 -3.08
C HIS A 181 1.72 -13.35 -2.90
N ARG A 182 1.74 -14.56 -2.34
CA ARG A 182 2.97 -15.31 -2.07
C ARG A 182 3.76 -15.61 -3.36
N GLU A 183 3.09 -15.70 -4.50
CA GLU A 183 3.67 -15.88 -5.82
C GLU A 183 4.45 -14.64 -6.31
N GLY A 184 4.40 -13.53 -5.57
CA GLY A 184 5.11 -12.29 -5.84
C GLY A 184 4.30 -11.23 -6.58
N LEU A 185 3.04 -11.53 -6.93
CA LEU A 185 2.12 -10.53 -7.47
C LEU A 185 1.74 -9.54 -6.37
N VAL A 186 1.87 -8.24 -6.65
CA VAL A 186 1.39 -7.16 -5.79
C VAL A 186 0.34 -6.38 -6.57
N THR A 187 -0.81 -6.15 -5.93
CA THR A 187 -1.88 -5.30 -6.46
C THR A 187 -2.13 -4.16 -5.50
N VAL A 188 -2.45 -2.99 -6.05
CA VAL A 188 -2.68 -1.76 -5.28
C VAL A 188 -3.98 -1.11 -5.75
N ASP A 189 -4.86 -0.81 -4.80
CA ASP A 189 -6.18 -0.21 -5.06
C ASP A 189 -6.42 1.01 -4.14
N PRO A 190 -6.88 2.17 -4.66
CA PRO A 190 -7.01 2.51 -6.09
C PRO A 190 -5.66 2.53 -6.80
N GLU A 191 -5.66 2.48 -8.14
CA GLU A 191 -4.41 2.52 -8.92
C GLU A 191 -3.63 3.82 -8.63
N PRO A 192 -2.41 3.75 -8.07
CA PRO A 192 -1.59 4.92 -7.78
C PRO A 192 -0.86 5.41 -9.03
N PRO A 193 -0.32 6.66 -9.03
CA PRO A 193 0.62 7.10 -10.05
C PRO A 193 1.79 6.13 -10.21
N ALA A 194 2.26 5.90 -11.44
CA ALA A 194 3.28 4.88 -11.74
C ALA A 194 4.57 4.98 -10.89
N GLU A 195 5.01 6.20 -10.56
CA GLU A 195 6.18 6.42 -9.69
C GLU A 195 5.92 5.99 -8.24
N LEU A 196 4.69 6.16 -7.75
CA LEU A 196 4.26 5.74 -6.42
C LEU A 196 3.99 4.23 -6.38
N LEU A 197 3.45 3.65 -7.47
CA LEU A 197 3.16 2.22 -7.57
C LEU A 197 4.39 1.38 -7.21
N GLY A 198 5.52 1.61 -7.89
CA GLY A 198 6.76 0.88 -7.65
C GLY A 198 7.29 1.04 -6.23
N ALA A 199 7.11 2.22 -5.62
CA ALA A 199 7.48 2.45 -4.23
C ALA A 199 6.60 1.68 -3.24
N LEU A 200 5.28 1.65 -3.46
CA LEU A 200 4.33 0.89 -2.63
C LEU A 200 4.56 -0.62 -2.76
N GLU A 201 4.84 -1.12 -3.96
CA GLU A 201 5.19 -2.52 -4.20
C GLU A 201 6.48 -2.91 -3.46
N GLU A 202 7.54 -2.10 -3.57
CA GLU A 202 8.79 -2.37 -2.86
C GLU A 202 8.60 -2.33 -1.33
N LEU A 203 7.81 -1.39 -0.82
CA LEU A 203 7.47 -1.31 0.60
C LEU A 203 6.69 -2.53 1.07
N ALA A 204 5.67 -2.96 0.32
CA ALA A 204 4.89 -4.15 0.66
C ALA A 204 5.76 -5.42 0.65
N GLN A 205 6.64 -5.56 -0.33
CA GLN A 205 7.61 -6.67 -0.37
C GLN A 205 8.61 -6.62 0.80
N THR A 206 9.05 -5.41 1.18
CA THR A 206 9.97 -5.22 2.31
C THR A 206 9.31 -5.55 3.64
N LEU A 207 8.04 -5.18 3.82
CA LEU A 207 7.27 -5.45 5.04
C LEU A 207 6.80 -6.90 5.13
N HIS A 208 6.35 -7.51 4.02
CA HIS A 208 5.84 -8.87 4.01
C HIS A 208 6.93 -9.95 3.88
N GLY A 209 8.05 -9.61 3.25
CA GLY A 209 9.13 -10.51 2.88
C GLY A 209 9.25 -10.69 1.36
N ARG A 210 10.49 -10.59 0.84
CA ARG A 210 10.80 -10.72 -0.60
C ARG A 210 10.98 -12.16 -1.08
N ASP A 211 11.22 -13.08 -0.15
CA ASP A 211 11.43 -14.50 -0.43
C ASP A 211 10.57 -15.37 0.50
N GLU A 212 10.50 -16.66 0.22
CA GLU A 212 9.67 -17.61 0.98
C GLU A 212 10.04 -17.66 2.47
N ALA A 213 11.33 -17.52 2.79
CA ALA A 213 11.82 -17.55 4.17
C ALA A 213 11.40 -16.29 4.94
N GLY A 214 11.59 -15.11 4.34
CA GLY A 214 11.18 -13.82 4.87
C GLY A 214 9.67 -13.72 4.99
N TRP A 215 8.93 -14.24 4.01
CA TRP A 215 7.48 -14.37 4.06
C TRP A 215 7.05 -15.18 5.28
N ALA A 216 7.48 -16.44 5.40
CA ALA A 216 7.09 -17.29 6.52
C ALA A 216 7.52 -16.73 7.89
N ALA A 217 8.70 -16.10 7.96
CA ALA A 217 9.18 -15.46 9.18
C ALA A 217 8.33 -14.24 9.58
N GLY A 218 7.98 -13.39 8.61
CA GLY A 218 7.14 -12.21 8.84
C GLY A 218 5.74 -12.57 9.33
N HIS A 219 5.08 -13.58 8.73
CA HIS A 219 3.79 -14.08 9.21
C HIS A 219 3.90 -14.57 10.66
N ARG A 220 4.89 -15.43 10.93
CA ARG A 220 5.09 -15.98 12.27
C ARG A 220 5.33 -14.89 13.31
N GLN A 221 6.13 -13.88 12.98
CA GLN A 221 6.38 -12.76 13.88
C GLN A 221 5.09 -11.99 14.21
N MET A 222 4.21 -11.79 13.22
CA MET A 222 2.92 -11.11 13.45
C MET A 222 1.97 -11.95 14.30
N ILE A 223 1.92 -13.27 14.07
CA ILE A 223 1.16 -14.22 14.89
C ILE A 223 1.72 -14.33 16.31
N GLU A 224 3.04 -14.31 16.51
CA GLU A 224 3.67 -14.38 17.84
C GLU A 224 3.48 -13.09 18.65
N ARG A 225 3.45 -11.93 17.98
CA ARG A 225 3.29 -10.61 18.63
C ARG A 225 1.90 -10.35 19.17
N THR A 226 0.93 -10.99 18.55
CA THR A 226 -0.47 -10.79 18.87
C THR A 226 -0.88 -12.07 19.58
N GLU A 227 -1.30 -12.01 20.84
CA GLU A 227 -1.62 -13.22 21.62
C GLU A 227 -2.89 -13.90 21.04
N TRP A 228 -2.74 -14.61 19.92
CA TRP A 228 -3.80 -15.23 19.12
C TRP A 228 -4.28 -16.52 19.79
N ALA A 229 -5.11 -16.35 20.79
CA ALA A 229 -6.13 -17.32 21.16
C ALA A 229 -7.43 -16.50 21.27
N ASP A 230 -8.46 -16.84 20.50
CA ASP A 230 -9.76 -16.25 20.78
C ASP A 230 -10.23 -16.66 22.19
N GLU A 231 -11.24 -15.98 22.76
CA GLU A 231 -11.79 -16.34 24.08
C GLU A 231 -12.35 -17.79 24.13
N GLN A 232 -12.41 -18.48 22.98
CA GLN A 232 -12.94 -19.82 22.79
C GLN A 232 -11.85 -20.88 22.50
N GLY A 233 -10.57 -20.52 22.46
CA GLY A 233 -9.44 -21.39 22.16
C GLY A 233 -9.37 -21.93 20.73
N ARG A 234 -9.93 -21.25 19.72
CA ARG A 234 -9.79 -21.61 18.31
C ARG A 234 -8.45 -21.16 17.76
N ASP A 235 -7.68 -22.13 17.27
CA ASP A 235 -6.46 -21.89 16.51
C ASP A 235 -6.82 -21.36 15.12
N LEU A 236 -6.34 -20.16 14.78
CA LEU A 236 -6.36 -19.67 13.40
C LEU A 236 -5.40 -20.49 12.53
N PRO A 237 -5.59 -20.51 11.19
CA PRO A 237 -4.78 -21.33 10.30
C PRO A 237 -3.29 -20.99 10.43
N GLN A 238 -2.51 -21.90 11.03
CA GLN A 238 -1.07 -21.71 11.27
C GLN A 238 -0.21 -21.93 10.00
N GLY A 239 -0.85 -22.11 8.85
CA GLY A 239 -0.19 -22.28 7.57
C GLY A 239 0.41 -20.95 7.09
N VAL A 240 1.48 -21.04 6.31
CA VAL A 240 2.02 -19.86 5.61
C VAL A 240 0.94 -19.32 4.66
N PRO A 241 0.51 -18.06 4.79
CA PRO A 241 -0.63 -17.55 4.05
C PRO A 241 -0.33 -17.44 2.54
N ALA A 242 -1.37 -17.61 1.74
CA ALA A 242 -1.35 -17.39 0.29
C ALA A 242 -1.25 -15.90 -0.06
N ALA A 243 -1.90 -15.02 0.71
CA ALA A 243 -1.85 -13.59 0.50
C ALA A 243 -1.78 -12.79 1.81
N ARG A 244 -1.28 -11.56 1.73
CA ARG A 244 -1.31 -10.57 2.81
C ARG A 244 -1.74 -9.22 2.28
N ARG A 245 -2.44 -8.48 3.12
CA ARG A 245 -2.99 -7.18 2.78
C ARG A 245 -2.67 -6.16 3.86
N LEU A 246 -2.40 -4.93 3.44
CA LEU A 246 -2.20 -3.80 4.33
C LEU A 246 -2.69 -2.52 3.64
N ASN A 247 -3.15 -1.54 4.41
CA ASN A 247 -3.44 -0.21 3.85
C ASN A 247 -2.26 0.73 4.10
N PHE A 248 -1.77 1.41 3.07
CA PHE A 248 -0.86 2.53 3.18
C PHE A 248 -1.65 3.85 3.17
N GLU A 249 -1.35 4.72 4.10
CA GLU A 249 -1.90 6.07 4.17
C GLU A 249 -0.81 7.07 3.75
N LEU A 250 -1.09 7.84 2.70
CA LEU A 250 -0.29 8.98 2.28
C LEU A 250 -0.75 10.21 3.05
N ARG A 251 0.13 10.76 3.90
CA ARG A 251 -0.21 11.89 4.76
C ARG A 251 0.80 13.02 4.65
N GLU A 252 0.36 14.22 4.98
CA GLU A 252 1.30 15.28 5.36
C GLU A 252 2.09 14.86 6.61
N ARG A 253 3.29 15.42 6.75
CA ARG A 253 4.12 15.10 7.92
C ARG A 253 3.49 15.65 9.19
N ALA A 254 3.35 14.79 10.19
CA ALA A 254 2.92 15.20 11.52
C ALA A 254 3.91 16.19 12.15
N PRO A 255 3.45 17.15 12.98
CA PRO A 255 4.33 18.07 13.68
C PRO A 255 5.33 17.38 14.63
N LEU A 256 4.99 16.18 15.10
CA LEU A 256 5.82 15.34 15.97
C LEU A 256 5.91 13.91 15.42
N ASN A 257 7.10 13.34 15.49
CA ASN A 257 7.41 11.94 15.15
C ASN A 257 7.22 11.07 16.40
N THR A 258 6.12 10.34 16.47
CA THR A 258 5.81 9.40 17.54
C THR A 258 5.74 8.00 16.95
N PRO A 259 5.73 6.93 17.76
CA PRO A 259 5.53 5.57 17.25
C PRO A 259 4.23 5.40 16.42
N LEU A 260 3.27 6.32 16.54
CA LEU A 260 2.02 6.32 15.77
C LEU A 260 2.14 7.05 14.41
N THR A 261 3.20 7.82 14.23
CA THR A 261 3.45 8.66 13.06
C THR A 261 4.78 8.35 12.38
N THR A 262 5.51 7.32 12.84
CA THR A 262 6.75 6.86 12.21
C THR A 262 6.46 6.40 10.78
N PRO A 263 7.03 7.07 9.77
CA PRO A 263 6.84 6.66 8.39
C PRO A 263 7.56 5.35 8.08
N VAL A 264 6.95 4.55 7.20
CA VAL A 264 7.61 3.40 6.56
C VAL A 264 8.28 3.80 5.24
N GLY A 265 7.91 4.95 4.68
CA GLY A 265 8.51 5.53 3.48
C GLY A 265 8.11 7.01 3.32
N GLU A 266 8.67 7.66 2.31
CA GLU A 266 8.39 9.05 1.96
C GLU A 266 8.13 9.14 0.45
N TRP A 267 7.22 10.02 0.03
CA TRP A 267 6.93 10.29 -1.39
C TRP A 267 6.73 11.79 -1.60
N GLY A 268 7.70 12.45 -2.24
CA GLY A 268 7.77 13.91 -2.28
C GLY A 268 7.82 14.49 -0.86
N ASP A 269 6.91 15.42 -0.56
CA ASP A 269 6.76 16.02 0.78
C ASP A 269 5.85 15.21 1.72
N LEU A 270 5.24 14.14 1.22
CA LEU A 270 4.32 13.29 1.98
C LEU A 270 5.05 12.12 2.63
N VAL A 271 4.46 11.64 3.72
CA VAL A 271 4.89 10.46 4.44
C VAL A 271 3.95 9.29 4.19
N ILE A 272 4.51 8.10 4.08
CA ILE A 272 3.77 6.84 3.92
C ILE A 272 3.70 6.19 5.30
N LEU A 273 2.48 6.03 5.82
CA LEU A 273 2.21 5.30 7.07
C LEU A 273 1.48 3.99 6.77
N VAL A 274 1.65 2.98 7.63
CA VAL A 274 0.72 1.84 7.64
C VAL A 274 -0.56 2.26 8.37
N GLY A 275 -1.70 2.03 7.74
CA GLY A 275 -3.02 2.34 8.28
C GLY A 275 -3.29 1.52 9.54
N GLN A 276 -3.89 2.15 10.54
CA GLN A 276 -4.16 1.48 11.82
C GLN A 276 -5.20 0.37 11.63
N GLY A 277 -4.92 -0.81 12.18
CA GLY A 277 -5.86 -1.95 12.13
C GLY A 277 -5.99 -2.60 10.75
N SER A 278 -5.15 -2.24 9.77
CA SER A 278 -5.37 -2.61 8.37
C SER A 278 -4.59 -3.82 7.86
N THR A 279 -3.83 -4.49 8.74
CA THR A 279 -2.97 -5.61 8.31
C THR A 279 -3.72 -6.92 8.44
N GLU A 280 -3.83 -7.64 7.33
CA GLU A 280 -4.60 -8.89 7.23
C GLU A 280 -3.81 -9.95 6.46
N PHE A 281 -4.27 -11.19 6.55
CA PHE A 281 -3.78 -12.29 5.73
C PHE A 281 -4.88 -13.22 5.29
N SER A 282 -4.61 -13.94 4.22
CA SER A 282 -5.49 -14.97 3.71
C SER A 282 -4.73 -16.28 3.50
N PRO A 283 -5.13 -17.38 4.15
CA PRO A 283 -4.56 -18.71 3.93
C PRO A 283 -4.83 -19.26 2.54
N ASP A 284 -5.99 -18.94 1.97
CA ASP A 284 -6.55 -19.47 0.73
C ASP A 284 -6.61 -18.44 -0.41
N GLY A 285 -6.47 -17.15 -0.11
CA GLY A 285 -6.58 -16.04 -1.05
C GLY A 285 -7.98 -15.40 -1.09
N SER A 286 -8.97 -15.95 -0.38
CA SER A 286 -10.36 -15.50 -0.41
C SER A 286 -10.88 -15.04 0.96
N THR A 287 -10.47 -15.74 2.02
CA THR A 287 -10.90 -15.46 3.39
C THR A 287 -9.82 -14.66 4.11
N TRP A 288 -10.17 -13.48 4.62
CA TRP A 288 -9.22 -12.55 5.23
C TRP A 288 -9.36 -12.51 6.74
N TYR A 289 -8.22 -12.65 7.41
CA TYR A 289 -8.09 -12.61 8.87
C TYR A 289 -7.24 -11.40 9.26
N SER A 290 -7.75 -10.56 10.17
CA SER A 290 -7.01 -9.40 10.69
C SER A 290 -5.90 -9.84 11.61
N TYR A 291 -4.66 -9.39 11.38
CA TYR A 291 -3.54 -9.59 12.32
C TYR A 291 -3.72 -8.82 13.62
N VAL A 292 -4.48 -7.72 13.61
CA VAL A 292 -4.58 -6.76 14.71
C VAL A 292 -5.71 -7.10 15.68
N ASP A 293 -6.83 -7.59 15.14
CA ASP A 293 -7.97 -8.06 15.93
C ASP A 293 -8.30 -9.50 15.54
N PRO A 294 -7.78 -10.49 16.29
CA PRO A 294 -7.95 -11.91 15.96
C PRO A 294 -9.38 -12.39 16.22
N SER A 295 -10.15 -11.60 16.98
CA SER A 295 -11.55 -11.86 17.31
C SER A 295 -12.51 -11.26 16.30
N ALA A 296 -12.02 -10.42 15.38
CA ALA A 296 -12.81 -9.91 14.27
C ALA A 296 -13.30 -11.08 13.41
N GLU A 297 -14.54 -10.98 12.94
CA GLU A 297 -15.06 -11.94 11.97
C GLU A 297 -14.22 -11.88 10.70
N PRO A 298 -13.82 -13.04 10.14
CA PRO A 298 -13.11 -13.06 8.87
C PRO A 298 -13.93 -12.38 7.80
N THR A 299 -13.29 -11.55 6.98
CA THR A 299 -13.95 -10.91 5.85
C THR A 299 -13.75 -11.75 4.61
N GLU A 300 -14.82 -12.02 3.87
CA GLU A 300 -14.73 -12.57 2.52
C GLU A 300 -14.53 -11.38 1.57
N SER A 301 -13.60 -11.49 0.63
CA SER A 301 -13.40 -10.42 -0.35
C SER A 301 -14.66 -10.32 -1.23
N GLU A 302 -15.27 -9.14 -1.34
CA GLU A 302 -16.41 -8.88 -2.26
C GLU A 302 -16.03 -9.22 -3.71
N LEU A 303 -14.76 -9.02 -4.06
CA LEU A 303 -14.18 -9.46 -5.33
C LEU A 303 -14.10 -10.99 -5.46
N SER A 304 -13.91 -11.74 -4.36
CA SER A 304 -13.94 -13.20 -4.39
C SER A 304 -15.36 -13.76 -4.38
N GLU A 305 -16.35 -13.09 -3.77
CA GLU A 305 -17.76 -13.45 -3.99
C GLU A 305 -18.16 -13.23 -5.45
N PHE A 306 -17.75 -12.11 -6.05
CA PHE A 306 -17.98 -11.82 -7.46
C PHE A 306 -17.24 -12.79 -8.40
N PHE A 307 -15.94 -13.03 -8.18
CA PHE A 307 -15.15 -13.96 -9.00
C PHE A 307 -15.49 -15.43 -8.75
N ASN A 308 -15.86 -15.84 -7.53
CA ASN A 308 -16.33 -17.21 -7.27
C ASN A 308 -17.76 -17.41 -7.81
N GLN A 309 -18.64 -16.40 -7.82
CA GLN A 309 -19.91 -16.48 -8.55
C GLN A 309 -19.70 -16.60 -10.06
N ILE A 310 -18.76 -15.85 -10.64
CA ILE A 310 -18.51 -15.89 -12.09
C ILE A 310 -17.75 -17.14 -12.53
N LEU A 311 -16.85 -17.68 -11.70
CA LEU A 311 -16.03 -18.85 -12.07
C LEU A 311 -16.64 -20.20 -11.69
N ASP A 312 -17.60 -20.25 -10.77
CA ASP A 312 -18.27 -21.51 -10.35
C ASP A 312 -19.65 -21.70 -11.02
N LEU A 313 -20.18 -20.68 -11.70
CA LEU A 313 -21.30 -20.81 -12.64
C LEU A 313 -20.73 -21.14 -14.02
N GLY A 314 -20.84 -22.39 -14.49
CA GLY A 314 -20.62 -22.65 -15.90
C GLY A 314 -21.61 -21.79 -16.69
N THR A 315 -21.15 -20.87 -17.53
CA THR A 315 -22.02 -20.03 -18.36
C THR A 315 -21.95 -20.48 -19.81
N THR A 316 -23.02 -20.24 -20.56
CA THR A 316 -23.06 -20.39 -22.02
C THR A 316 -23.36 -19.04 -22.65
N GLU A 317 -22.62 -18.71 -23.70
CA GLU A 317 -22.82 -17.48 -24.47
C GLU A 317 -24.01 -17.67 -25.41
N VAL A 318 -25.04 -16.84 -25.23
CA VAL A 318 -26.24 -16.84 -26.08
C VAL A 318 -26.31 -15.56 -26.89
N THR A 319 -26.41 -15.69 -28.21
CA THR A 319 -26.65 -14.57 -29.12
C THR A 319 -28.16 -14.37 -29.31
N VAL A 320 -28.65 -13.17 -29.01
CA VAL A 320 -30.03 -12.74 -29.25
C VAL A 320 -30.03 -11.60 -30.28
N MET A 321 -30.77 -11.77 -31.38
CA MET A 321 -30.92 -10.78 -32.43
C MET A 321 -32.24 -10.02 -32.29
N ALA A 322 -32.25 -8.75 -32.71
CA ALA A 322 -33.42 -7.88 -32.68
C ALA A 322 -34.66 -8.46 -33.40
N ASP A 323 -34.44 -9.29 -34.42
CA ASP A 323 -35.50 -9.96 -35.20
C ASP A 323 -36.09 -11.22 -34.52
N GLY A 324 -35.62 -11.56 -33.32
CA GLY A 324 -36.10 -12.72 -32.56
C GLY A 324 -35.33 -14.02 -32.85
N ARG A 325 -34.24 -13.99 -33.62
CA ARG A 325 -33.33 -15.14 -33.72
C ARG A 325 -32.50 -15.25 -32.43
N VAL A 326 -32.42 -16.47 -31.90
CA VAL A 326 -31.59 -16.80 -30.74
C VAL A 326 -30.73 -18.02 -31.09
N SER A 327 -29.43 -17.94 -30.83
CA SER A 327 -28.46 -19.01 -31.12
C SER A 327 -27.40 -19.12 -30.03
N TRP A 328 -26.93 -20.34 -29.79
CA TRP A 328 -25.86 -20.69 -28.85
C TRP A 328 -25.17 -21.96 -29.35
N ASP A 329 -24.09 -22.40 -28.71
CA ASP A 329 -23.47 -23.69 -29.05
C ASP A 329 -24.38 -24.84 -28.61
N GLU A 330 -24.89 -25.62 -29.56
CA GLU A 330 -25.82 -26.74 -29.30
C GLU A 330 -25.24 -27.83 -28.38
N SER A 331 -23.92 -27.84 -28.16
CA SER A 331 -23.26 -28.76 -27.22
C SER A 331 -23.28 -28.29 -25.77
N GLU A 332 -23.58 -27.02 -25.50
CA GLU A 332 -23.57 -26.41 -24.16
C GLU A 332 -24.94 -26.45 -23.48
N VAL A 333 -26.03 -26.46 -24.25
CA VAL A 333 -27.40 -26.50 -23.72
C VAL A 333 -28.09 -27.80 -24.12
N ALA A 334 -28.53 -28.58 -23.13
CA ALA A 334 -29.26 -29.82 -23.40
C ALA A 334 -30.57 -29.55 -24.17
N ALA A 335 -30.87 -30.43 -25.13
CA ALA A 335 -31.99 -30.24 -26.06
C ALA A 335 -33.37 -30.12 -25.37
N GLU A 336 -33.52 -30.63 -24.15
CA GLU A 336 -34.75 -30.52 -23.37
C GLU A 336 -35.00 -29.11 -22.80
N HIS A 337 -33.95 -28.30 -22.60
CA HIS A 337 -34.05 -26.93 -22.10
C HIS A 337 -34.02 -25.88 -23.22
N ALA A 338 -33.59 -26.25 -24.43
CA ALA A 338 -33.43 -25.36 -25.58
C ALA A 338 -34.67 -24.51 -25.93
N ASP A 339 -35.86 -25.12 -25.95
CA ASP A 339 -37.09 -24.41 -26.31
C ASP A 339 -37.59 -23.49 -25.20
N LEU A 340 -37.35 -23.86 -23.93
CA LEU A 340 -37.69 -23.05 -22.77
C LEU A 340 -36.78 -21.82 -22.70
N LEU A 341 -35.47 -22.02 -22.77
CA LEU A 341 -34.47 -20.95 -22.79
C LEU A 341 -34.75 -19.93 -23.90
N ARG A 342 -35.09 -20.40 -25.11
CA ARG A 342 -35.45 -19.52 -26.22
C ARG A 342 -36.69 -18.67 -25.92
N GLN A 343 -37.74 -19.27 -25.36
CA GLN A 343 -38.95 -18.54 -25.01
C GLN A 343 -38.69 -17.50 -23.92
N ASP A 344 -37.82 -17.81 -22.98
CA ASP A 344 -37.50 -16.97 -21.84
C ASP A 344 -36.65 -15.77 -22.27
N LEU A 345 -35.63 -16.00 -23.08
CA LEU A 345 -34.81 -14.93 -23.67
C LEU A 345 -35.66 -14.00 -24.53
N LEU A 346 -36.55 -14.52 -25.38
CA LEU A 346 -37.45 -13.68 -26.19
C LEU A 346 -38.43 -12.88 -25.31
N ARG A 347 -38.90 -13.48 -24.21
CA ARG A 347 -39.83 -12.85 -23.27
C ARG A 347 -39.17 -11.72 -22.48
N GLN A 348 -37.94 -11.93 -22.03
CA GLN A 348 -37.15 -10.98 -21.24
C GLN A 348 -36.60 -9.84 -22.11
N THR A 349 -35.88 -10.17 -23.18
CA THR A 349 -35.24 -9.18 -24.06
C THR A 349 -36.23 -8.43 -24.95
N GLY A 350 -37.42 -8.99 -25.20
CA GLY A 350 -38.39 -8.44 -26.14
C GLY A 350 -38.00 -8.57 -27.61
N ALA A 351 -36.97 -9.37 -27.93
CA ALA A 351 -36.55 -9.64 -29.30
C ALA A 351 -37.72 -10.13 -30.18
N GLY A 352 -37.82 -9.61 -31.40
CA GLY A 352 -38.98 -9.78 -32.29
C GLY A 352 -40.08 -8.71 -32.14
N ASP A 353 -40.04 -7.88 -31.09
CA ASP A 353 -40.85 -6.67 -30.95
C ASP A 353 -39.92 -5.44 -30.93
N PRO A 354 -39.91 -4.60 -31.99
CA PRO A 354 -38.99 -3.47 -32.08
C PRO A 354 -39.06 -2.47 -30.92
N ALA A 355 -40.24 -2.27 -30.33
CA ALA A 355 -40.40 -1.32 -29.23
C ALA A 355 -39.83 -1.89 -27.92
N ARG A 356 -40.13 -3.16 -27.64
CA ARG A 356 -39.65 -3.84 -26.42
C ARG A 356 -38.15 -4.09 -26.48
N TRP A 357 -37.63 -4.48 -27.65
CA TRP A 357 -36.19 -4.65 -27.87
C TRP A 357 -35.43 -3.33 -27.66
N ALA A 358 -35.92 -2.22 -28.21
CA ALA A 358 -35.28 -0.91 -28.03
C ALA A 358 -35.28 -0.46 -26.57
N GLU A 359 -36.37 -0.71 -25.84
CA GLU A 359 -36.47 -0.41 -24.41
C GLU A 359 -35.48 -1.24 -23.59
N PHE A 360 -35.44 -2.56 -23.81
CA PHE A 360 -34.53 -3.48 -23.15
C PHE A 360 -33.06 -3.12 -23.43
N ALA A 361 -32.68 -3.01 -24.70
CA ALA A 361 -31.30 -2.74 -25.08
C ALA A 361 -30.80 -1.38 -24.59
N ARG A 362 -31.67 -0.36 -24.54
CA ARG A 362 -31.32 0.93 -23.91
C ARG A 362 -31.05 0.77 -22.42
N ALA A 363 -31.92 0.05 -21.70
CA ALA A 363 -31.75 -0.16 -20.27
C ALA A 363 -30.43 -0.89 -19.98
N ALA A 364 -30.17 -1.99 -20.68
CA ALA A 364 -28.95 -2.77 -20.56
C ALA A 364 -27.67 -1.95 -20.83
N LEU A 365 -27.65 -1.17 -21.92
CA LEU A 365 -26.46 -0.37 -22.27
C LEU A 365 -26.27 0.85 -21.36
N VAL A 366 -27.34 1.43 -20.81
CA VAL A 366 -27.22 2.52 -19.83
C VAL A 366 -26.66 2.00 -18.51
N ASP A 367 -27.12 0.83 -18.07
CA ASP A 367 -26.65 0.16 -16.85
C ASP A 367 -25.17 -0.24 -16.98
N ALA A 368 -24.83 -0.93 -18.07
CA ALA A 368 -23.46 -1.44 -18.26
C ALA A 368 -22.38 -0.35 -18.43
N TYR A 369 -22.76 0.85 -18.86
CA TYR A 369 -21.85 1.98 -19.03
C TYR A 369 -22.10 3.14 -18.04
N GLU A 370 -22.77 2.89 -16.89
CA GLU A 370 -23.10 3.95 -15.92
C GLU A 370 -21.86 4.74 -15.47
N ASP A 371 -20.76 4.05 -15.17
CA ASP A 371 -19.53 4.66 -14.67
C ASP A 371 -18.69 5.35 -15.77
N THR A 372 -18.64 4.77 -16.97
CA THR A 372 -17.75 5.22 -18.05
C THR A 372 -18.42 6.23 -18.99
N ALA A 373 -19.74 6.16 -19.15
CA ALA A 373 -20.53 7.03 -20.00
C ALA A 373 -21.86 7.46 -19.35
N PRO A 374 -21.84 8.15 -18.18
CA PRO A 374 -23.06 8.53 -17.44
C PRO A 374 -24.02 9.42 -18.24
N PHE A 375 -23.53 10.10 -19.28
CA PHE A 375 -24.35 10.93 -20.17
C PHE A 375 -25.41 10.13 -20.95
N LEU A 376 -25.26 8.81 -21.09
CA LEU A 376 -26.21 7.95 -21.79
C LEU A 376 -27.60 7.92 -21.12
N ALA A 377 -27.65 8.06 -19.79
CA ALA A 377 -28.90 8.08 -19.03
C ALA A 377 -29.83 9.24 -19.44
N ASP A 378 -29.23 10.38 -19.82
CA ASP A 378 -29.93 11.60 -20.21
C ASP A 378 -30.37 11.61 -21.68
N ILE A 379 -29.95 10.63 -22.49
CA ILE A 379 -30.33 10.56 -23.90
C ILE A 379 -31.78 10.10 -24.04
N PRO A 380 -32.66 10.87 -24.73
CA PRO A 380 -34.03 10.48 -24.98
C PRO A 380 -34.12 9.14 -25.73
N ALA A 381 -35.06 8.28 -25.35
CA ALA A 381 -35.22 6.96 -25.97
C ALA A 381 -35.42 6.99 -27.49
N ALA A 382 -35.99 8.07 -28.04
CA ALA A 382 -36.17 8.24 -29.48
C ALA A 382 -34.85 8.51 -30.24
N ASP A 383 -33.82 8.98 -29.54
CA ASP A 383 -32.52 9.34 -30.11
C ASP A 383 -31.43 8.30 -29.79
N PHE A 384 -31.77 7.28 -28.97
CA PHE A 384 -30.85 6.22 -28.57
C PHE A 384 -30.70 5.18 -29.71
N PRO A 385 -29.47 4.84 -30.14
CA PRO A 385 -29.26 3.85 -31.19
C PRO A 385 -29.68 2.47 -30.70
N VAL A 386 -30.42 1.73 -31.53
CA VAL A 386 -30.92 0.40 -31.19
C VAL A 386 -30.01 -0.65 -31.79
N PRO A 387 -29.36 -1.52 -30.98
CA PRO A 387 -28.49 -2.56 -31.51
C PRO A 387 -29.27 -3.62 -32.29
N GLN A 388 -28.61 -4.29 -33.23
CA GLN A 388 -29.17 -5.42 -33.99
C GLN A 388 -29.03 -6.76 -33.25
N GLY A 389 -28.11 -6.85 -32.30
CA GLY A 389 -27.96 -8.04 -31.46
C GLY A 389 -27.19 -7.78 -30.17
N LEU A 390 -27.42 -8.66 -29.19
CA LEU A 390 -26.72 -8.74 -27.92
C LEU A 390 -26.23 -10.18 -27.72
N ARG A 391 -25.05 -10.34 -27.13
CA ARG A 391 -24.60 -11.60 -26.55
C ARG A 391 -24.73 -11.51 -25.04
N LEU A 392 -25.28 -12.58 -24.49
CA LEU A 392 -25.63 -12.69 -23.09
C LEU A 392 -24.96 -13.95 -22.53
N ASP A 393 -24.30 -13.84 -21.40
CA ASP A 393 -23.83 -15.00 -20.67
C ASP A 393 -24.94 -15.48 -19.74
N VAL A 394 -25.34 -16.74 -19.92
CA VAL A 394 -26.42 -17.38 -19.15
C VAL A 394 -25.84 -18.49 -18.28
N PRO A 395 -26.02 -18.47 -16.95
CA PRO A 395 -25.62 -19.57 -16.09
C PRO A 395 -26.32 -20.89 -16.46
N LEU A 396 -25.56 -21.97 -16.63
CA LEU A 396 -26.09 -23.29 -17.02
C LEU A 396 -27.09 -23.84 -16.00
N ASP A 397 -26.86 -23.58 -14.72
CA ASP A 397 -27.73 -23.95 -13.61
C ASP A 397 -29.04 -23.15 -13.59
N ALA A 398 -29.06 -21.93 -14.14
CA ALA A 398 -30.32 -21.19 -14.38
C ALA A 398 -31.12 -21.77 -15.57
N ILE A 399 -30.48 -22.47 -16.49
CA ILE A 399 -31.14 -23.16 -17.61
C ILE A 399 -31.80 -24.47 -17.11
N GLU A 400 -31.21 -25.12 -16.11
CA GLU A 400 -31.68 -26.38 -15.55
C GLU A 400 -32.80 -26.22 -14.50
N ASP A 401 -32.85 -25.08 -13.78
CA ASP A 401 -33.89 -24.80 -12.78
C ASP A 401 -35.13 -24.09 -13.38
N ALA A 402 -36.23 -24.85 -13.51
CA ALA A 402 -37.49 -24.36 -14.03
C ALA A 402 -38.29 -23.47 -13.05
N GLU A 403 -37.91 -23.40 -11.76
CA GLU A 403 -38.63 -22.62 -10.74
C GLU A 403 -38.14 -21.15 -10.64
N HIS A 404 -36.92 -20.86 -11.12
CA HIS A 404 -36.32 -19.52 -11.12
C HIS A 404 -35.69 -19.16 -12.48
N PRO A 405 -36.50 -18.97 -13.55
CA PRO A 405 -35.95 -18.75 -14.89
C PRO A 405 -35.17 -17.44 -14.99
N ASN A 406 -33.84 -17.56 -15.16
CA ASN A 406 -32.91 -16.56 -15.68
C ASN A 406 -33.01 -15.16 -15.05
N GLU A 407 -32.92 -15.05 -13.71
CA GLU A 407 -32.79 -13.74 -13.04
C GLU A 407 -31.39 -13.11 -13.19
N LEU A 408 -30.43 -13.84 -13.77
CA LEU A 408 -29.06 -13.39 -14.00
C LEU A 408 -28.71 -13.57 -15.50
N LEU A 409 -29.00 -12.55 -16.29
CA LEU A 409 -28.44 -12.38 -17.63
C LEU A 409 -27.30 -11.36 -17.51
N PHE A 410 -26.15 -11.66 -18.08
CA PHE A 410 -25.04 -10.71 -18.14
C PHE A 410 -24.79 -10.33 -19.60
N GLU A 411 -24.90 -9.05 -19.94
CA GLU A 411 -24.63 -8.58 -21.28
C GLU A 411 -23.12 -8.55 -21.56
N SER A 412 -22.62 -9.46 -22.39
CA SER A 412 -21.19 -9.55 -22.69
C SER A 412 -20.80 -8.72 -23.91
N GLN A 413 -21.60 -8.73 -24.97
CA GLN A 413 -21.28 -8.01 -26.22
C GLN A 413 -22.51 -7.38 -26.88
N VAL A 414 -22.28 -6.28 -27.60
CA VAL A 414 -23.29 -5.57 -28.39
C VAL A 414 -22.88 -5.46 -29.85
N SER A 415 -23.87 -5.55 -30.75
CA SER A 415 -23.68 -5.31 -32.18
C SER A 415 -24.76 -4.38 -32.73
N PHE A 416 -24.34 -3.29 -33.38
CA PHE A 416 -25.25 -2.32 -34.02
C PHE A 416 -25.53 -2.63 -35.51
N ASP A 417 -24.70 -3.45 -36.14
CA ASP A 417 -24.83 -3.87 -37.54
C ASP A 417 -25.24 -5.35 -37.69
N GLY A 418 -25.15 -6.14 -36.62
CA GLY A 418 -25.41 -7.58 -36.60
C GLY A 418 -24.23 -8.43 -37.07
N GLU A 419 -23.07 -7.82 -37.35
CA GLU A 419 -21.86 -8.47 -37.87
C GLU A 419 -20.64 -8.20 -36.97
N THR A 420 -20.49 -6.96 -36.51
CA THR A 420 -19.40 -6.51 -35.64
C THR A 420 -19.85 -6.51 -34.19
N TRP A 421 -19.11 -7.22 -33.34
CA TRP A 421 -19.41 -7.34 -31.91
C TRP A 421 -18.40 -6.55 -31.10
N THR A 422 -18.89 -5.74 -30.17
CA THR A 422 -18.10 -4.94 -29.23
C THR A 422 -18.37 -5.44 -27.82
N ASP A 423 -17.30 -5.70 -27.09
CA ASP A 423 -17.36 -6.12 -25.69
C ASP A 423 -17.87 -4.96 -24.83
N ILE A 424 -18.81 -5.25 -23.93
CA ILE A 424 -19.45 -4.25 -23.09
C ILE A 424 -18.57 -3.90 -21.88
N TYR A 425 -17.70 -4.81 -21.43
CA TYR A 425 -16.87 -4.65 -20.24
C TYR A 425 -15.42 -4.25 -20.53
N LEU A 426 -15.06 -4.06 -21.80
CA LEU A 426 -13.81 -3.37 -22.17
C LEU A 426 -14.06 -1.86 -22.15
N ASP A 427 -13.10 -1.07 -21.67
CA ASP A 427 -13.17 0.40 -21.48
C ASP A 427 -13.40 1.25 -22.76
N GLU A 428 -13.81 0.63 -23.88
CA GLU A 428 -14.05 1.29 -25.15
C GLU A 428 -15.54 1.34 -25.49
N LEU A 429 -16.13 2.54 -25.42
CA LEU A 429 -17.53 2.77 -25.77
C LEU A 429 -17.76 2.60 -27.29
N PRO A 430 -18.78 1.84 -27.74
CA PRO A 430 -19.14 1.71 -29.15
C PRO A 430 -19.31 3.05 -29.85
N ALA A 431 -18.90 3.14 -31.12
CA ALA A 431 -18.90 4.39 -31.89
C ALA A 431 -20.29 5.03 -32.00
N GLU A 432 -21.33 4.20 -32.08
CA GLU A 432 -22.74 4.60 -32.12
C GLU A 432 -23.17 5.32 -30.84
N LEU A 433 -22.72 4.83 -29.68
CA LEU A 433 -22.99 5.43 -28.37
C LEU A 433 -22.10 6.66 -28.15
N LEU A 434 -20.84 6.60 -28.58
CA LEU A 434 -19.91 7.72 -28.50
C LEU A 434 -20.38 8.93 -29.32
N ALA A 435 -21.07 8.70 -30.45
CA ALA A 435 -21.64 9.76 -31.27
C ALA A 435 -22.73 10.59 -30.56
N LEU A 436 -23.33 10.06 -29.50
CA LEU A 436 -24.32 10.75 -28.67
C LEU A 436 -23.69 11.68 -27.62
N ARG A 437 -22.36 11.61 -27.44
CA ARG A 437 -21.65 12.41 -26.45
C ARG A 437 -21.91 13.91 -26.69
N PRO A 438 -22.37 14.66 -25.67
CA PRO A 438 -22.59 16.10 -25.80
C PRO A 438 -21.31 16.79 -26.26
N GLN A 439 -21.37 17.49 -27.40
CA GLN A 439 -20.28 18.35 -27.85
C GLN A 439 -20.30 19.63 -27.03
N ASN A 440 -19.44 19.72 -26.02
CA ASN A 440 -19.11 20.96 -25.31
C ASN A 440 -17.78 21.51 -25.79
#